data_AF-A0AAA9SZC1-F1
#
_entry.id   AF-A0AAA9SZC1-F1
#
_cell.length_a   1.000
_cell.length_b   1.000
_cell.length_c   1.000
_cell.angle_alpha   90.00
_cell.angle_beta   90.00
_cell.angle_gamma   90.00
#
_symmetry.space_group_name_H-M   'P 1'
#
loop_
_entity.id
_entity.type
_entity.pdbx_description
1 polymer ?
#
loop_
_entity_poly.entity_id
_entity_poly.type
_entity_poly.pdbx_seq_one_letter_code
_entity_poly.pdbx_strand_id
1 'polypeptide(L)'
;MDLCHPDPGELSSGEAEELQQIKWHRKQLLEDIQKLKDEIADVFAQIDCFETAEESRMAQREKELCIGRKKFNMDPMKGIQYLIEHKLLTPDAQDIAQFLYKGEGLNKTAIGTYLGERDPINLQVLQAFVDCHEFANLNLVQALRQFLWSFRLPGEAQKIDRMMETFASRYCLCNPGVFQSTDTCYVLSFSIIMLNTSLHNPNVRDRPPFERFVSMNRGINGGSDLPEEQLRVAA
;
A
#
# COMPACT_ATOMS: atom_id res chain seq x y z
N MET A 1 28.07 66.64 62.63
CA MET A 1 28.28 65.18 62.83
C MET A 1 28.36 64.60 61.44
N ASP A 2 29.53 64.70 60.84
CA ASP A 2 29.79 64.17 59.50
C ASP A 2 30.08 62.68 59.64
N LEU A 3 29.17 61.87 59.12
CA LEU A 3 29.34 60.43 58.97
C LEU A 3 30.42 60.20 57.91
N CYS A 4 31.60 59.83 58.38
CA CYS A 4 32.74 59.46 57.55
C CYS A 4 32.36 58.20 56.74
N HIS A 5 32.18 58.38 55.44
CA HIS A 5 32.10 57.27 54.49
C HIS A 5 33.42 56.47 54.55
N PRO A 6 33.37 55.13 54.60
CA PRO A 6 34.58 54.32 54.55
C PRO A 6 35.22 54.47 53.16
N ASP A 7 36.53 54.74 53.17
CA ASP A 7 37.38 54.95 52.00
C ASP A 7 37.42 53.67 51.13
N PRO A 8 37.07 53.74 49.83
CA PRO A 8 37.06 52.58 48.95
C PRO A 8 38.45 52.34 48.38
N GLY A 9 39.37 51.76 49.15
CA GLY A 9 40.67 51.43 48.58
C GLY A 9 41.71 50.95 49.55
N GLU A 10 41.82 49.62 49.69
CA GLU A 10 43.06 48.86 49.49
C GLU A 10 42.70 47.38 49.71
N LEU A 11 42.41 46.68 48.61
CA LEU A 11 42.34 45.21 48.62
C LEU A 11 43.70 44.69 49.12
N SER A 12 43.69 43.73 50.04
CA SER A 12 44.92 42.97 50.38
C SER A 12 45.50 42.39 49.08
N SER A 13 46.83 42.25 48.98
CA SER A 13 47.45 41.74 47.73
C SER A 13 46.86 40.38 47.32
N GLY A 14 46.48 39.54 48.29
CA GLY A 14 45.79 38.26 48.05
C GLY A 14 44.36 38.42 47.51
N GLU A 15 43.59 39.39 48.01
CA GLU A 15 42.22 39.65 47.54
C GLU A 15 42.21 40.28 46.13
N ALA A 16 43.23 41.09 45.82
CA ALA A 16 43.41 41.65 44.48
C ALA A 16 43.78 40.57 43.45
N GLU A 17 44.63 39.61 43.82
CA GLU A 17 44.98 38.45 43.00
C GLU A 17 43.77 37.53 42.76
N GLU A 18 42.98 37.24 43.80
CA GLU A 18 41.74 36.45 43.67
C GLU A 18 40.72 37.15 42.75
N LEU A 19 40.54 38.47 42.90
CA LEU A 19 39.63 39.23 42.04
C LEU A 19 40.10 39.24 40.58
N GLN A 20 41.41 39.28 40.34
CA GLN A 20 41.98 39.13 38.99
C GLN A 20 41.72 37.73 38.43
N GLN A 21 41.88 36.67 39.24
CA GLN A 21 41.57 35.30 38.82
C GLN A 21 40.08 35.12 38.49
N ILE A 22 39.17 35.68 39.30
CA ILE A 22 37.72 35.66 39.05
C ILE A 22 37.38 36.40 37.76
N LYS A 23 37.97 37.57 37.53
CA LYS A 23 37.78 38.33 36.27
C LYS A 23 38.28 37.55 35.06
N TRP A 24 39.42 36.88 35.19
CA TRP A 24 39.97 36.02 34.15
C TRP A 24 39.06 34.82 33.86
N HIS A 25 38.62 34.09 34.89
CA HIS A 25 37.68 32.97 34.76
C HIS A 25 36.35 33.42 34.14
N ARG A 26 35.81 34.56 34.57
CA ARG A 26 34.58 35.12 33.99
C ARG A 26 34.77 35.44 32.51
N LYS A 27 35.92 35.95 32.11
CA LYS A 27 36.23 36.23 30.70
C LYS A 27 36.25 34.93 29.89
N GLN A 28 36.92 33.89 30.39
CA GLN A 28 36.96 32.57 29.74
C GLN A 28 35.57 31.95 29.61
N LEU A 29 34.75 31.98 30.68
CA LEU A 29 33.38 31.47 30.63
C LEU A 29 32.51 32.22 29.62
N LEU A 30 32.69 33.54 29.47
CA LEU A 30 31.98 34.32 28.45
C LEU A 30 32.42 33.96 27.03
N GLU A 31 33.71 33.73 26.82
CA GLU A 31 34.26 33.24 25.55
C GLU A 31 33.71 31.84 25.22
N ASP A 32 33.67 30.94 26.19
CA ASP A 32 33.11 29.59 26.03
C ASP A 32 31.60 29.62 25.75
N ILE A 33 30.82 30.45 26.46
CA ILE A 33 29.39 30.63 26.18
C ILE A 33 29.17 31.16 24.77
N GLN A 34 30.00 32.11 24.31
CA GLN A 34 29.89 32.63 22.95
C GLN A 34 30.20 31.55 21.92
N LYS A 35 31.27 30.78 22.14
CA LYS A 35 31.63 29.66 21.27
C LYS A 35 30.53 28.61 21.20
N LEU A 36 29.93 28.23 22.33
CA LEU A 36 28.80 27.30 22.37
C LEU A 36 27.57 27.86 21.65
N LYS A 37 27.31 29.17 21.74
CA LYS A 37 26.21 29.80 20.98
C LYS A 37 26.45 29.72 19.48
N ASP A 38 27.68 29.97 19.04
CA ASP A 38 28.05 29.90 17.62
C ASP A 38 27.94 28.46 17.11
N GLU A 39 28.42 27.47 17.89
CA GLU A 39 28.26 26.04 17.57
C GLU A 39 26.78 25.62 17.49
N ILE A 40 25.93 26.09 18.41
CA ILE A 40 24.48 25.83 18.37
C ILE A 40 23.85 26.42 17.11
N ALA A 41 24.22 27.66 16.74
CA ALA A 41 23.72 28.31 15.53
C ALA A 41 24.11 27.53 14.27
N ASP A 42 25.34 27.03 14.19
CA ASP A 42 25.82 26.21 13.08
C ASP A 42 25.06 24.87 12.99
N VAL A 43 24.78 24.22 14.12
CA VAL A 43 24.00 22.98 14.15
C VAL A 43 22.55 23.21 13.69
N PHE A 44 21.89 24.28 14.15
CA PHE A 44 20.54 24.62 13.68
C PHE A 44 20.51 24.88 12.17
N ALA A 45 21.48 25.63 11.64
CA ALA A 45 21.57 25.86 10.19
C ALA A 45 21.76 24.55 9.40
N GLN A 46 22.56 23.60 9.93
CA GLN A 46 22.72 22.28 9.31
C GLN A 46 21.43 21.45 9.33
N ILE A 47 20.66 21.52 10.43
CA ILE A 47 19.36 20.84 10.55
C ILE A 47 18.38 21.39 9.50
N ASP A 48 18.23 22.72 9.42
CA ASP A 48 17.32 23.37 8.47
C ASP A 48 17.67 23.03 7.01
N CYS A 49 18.97 23.01 6.68
CA CYS A 49 19.45 22.58 5.37
C CYS A 49 19.11 21.12 5.08
N PHE A 50 19.25 20.22 6.05
CA PHE A 50 18.93 18.81 5.89
C PHE A 50 17.43 18.59 5.70
N GLU A 51 16.59 19.26 6.49
CA GLU A 51 15.13 19.20 6.37
C GLU A 51 14.65 19.67 5.00
N THR A 52 15.12 20.83 4.54
CA THR A 52 14.76 21.37 3.22
C THR A 52 15.18 20.44 2.08
N ALA A 53 16.37 19.83 2.19
CA ALA A 53 16.85 18.87 1.21
C ALA A 53 16.00 17.58 1.21
N GLU A 54 15.58 17.10 2.38
CA GLU A 54 14.71 15.94 2.50
C GLU A 54 13.31 16.20 1.94
N GLU A 55 12.72 17.35 2.24
CA GLU A 55 11.43 17.77 1.66
C GLU A 55 11.48 17.83 0.13
N SER A 56 12.56 18.41 -0.42
CA SER A 56 12.77 18.48 -1.87
C SER A 56 12.91 17.07 -2.48
N ARG A 57 13.64 16.17 -1.83
CA ARG A 57 13.77 14.75 -2.25
C ARG A 57 12.41 14.04 -2.23
N MET A 58 11.63 14.21 -1.17
CA MET A 58 10.30 13.61 -1.05
C MET A 58 9.33 14.15 -2.11
N ALA A 59 9.31 15.46 -2.31
CA ALA A 59 8.47 16.10 -3.32
C ALA A 59 8.83 15.63 -4.75
N GLN A 60 10.12 15.52 -5.04
CA GLN A 60 10.59 14.98 -6.32
C GLN A 60 10.19 13.51 -6.48
N ARG A 61 10.34 12.69 -5.44
CA ARG A 61 9.92 11.28 -5.46
C ARG A 61 8.42 11.12 -5.72
N GLU A 62 7.58 11.92 -5.06
CA GLU A 62 6.12 11.89 -5.26
C GLU A 62 5.73 12.35 -6.68
N LYS A 63 6.42 13.37 -7.21
CA LYS A 63 6.22 13.82 -8.58
C LYS A 63 6.52 12.70 -9.59
N GLU A 64 7.63 12.01 -9.44
CA GLU A 64 8.00 10.88 -10.30
C GLU A 64 7.00 9.72 -10.17
N LEU A 65 6.51 9.45 -8.95
CA LEU A 65 5.47 8.45 -8.70
C LEU A 65 4.16 8.79 -9.43
N CYS A 66 3.75 10.06 -9.38
CA CYS A 66 2.58 10.56 -10.11
C CYS A 66 2.72 10.39 -11.63
N ILE A 67 3.91 10.66 -12.18
CA ILE A 67 4.20 10.42 -13.61
C ILE A 67 4.13 8.92 -13.92
N GLY A 68 4.71 8.06 -13.09
CA GLY A 68 4.66 6.61 -13.24
C GLY A 68 3.23 6.05 -13.22
N ARG A 69 2.39 6.50 -12.28
CA ARG A 69 0.96 6.15 -12.22
C ARG A 69 0.21 6.57 -13.50
N LYS A 70 0.46 7.78 -14.00
CA LYS A 70 -0.13 8.24 -15.28
C LYS A 70 0.32 7.39 -16.46
N LYS A 71 1.60 7.04 -16.53
CA LYS A 71 2.14 6.13 -17.57
C LYS A 71 1.49 4.76 -17.49
N PHE A 72 1.34 4.19 -16.29
CA PHE A 72 0.65 2.91 -16.06
C PHE A 72 -0.79 2.95 -16.56
N ASN A 73 -1.51 4.04 -16.29
CA ASN A 73 -2.90 4.19 -16.73
C ASN A 73 -3.05 4.27 -18.26
N MET A 74 -2.00 4.67 -18.99
CA MET A 74 -1.97 4.69 -20.46
C MET A 74 -1.47 3.37 -21.04
N ASP A 75 -0.41 2.81 -20.46
CA ASP A 75 0.25 1.57 -20.87
C ASP A 75 0.83 0.90 -19.62
N PRO A 76 0.18 -0.15 -19.10
CA PRO A 76 0.56 -0.75 -17.83
C PRO A 76 2.00 -1.27 -17.81
N MET A 77 2.46 -1.87 -18.91
CA MET A 77 3.81 -2.42 -19.03
C MET A 77 4.86 -1.31 -18.96
N LYS A 78 4.67 -0.22 -19.71
CA LYS A 78 5.58 0.93 -19.67
C LYS A 78 5.52 1.68 -18.34
N GLY A 79 4.36 1.71 -17.68
CA GLY A 79 4.21 2.30 -16.35
C GLY A 79 5.05 1.59 -15.30
N ILE A 80 4.94 0.26 -15.24
CA ILE A 80 5.76 -0.56 -14.32
C ILE A 80 7.25 -0.41 -14.66
N GLN A 81 7.61 -0.46 -15.94
CA GLN A 81 9.00 -0.26 -16.37
C GLN A 81 9.54 1.10 -15.92
N TYR A 82 8.79 2.19 -16.11
CA TYR A 82 9.19 3.53 -15.66
C TYR A 82 9.44 3.59 -14.16
N LEU A 83 8.54 3.01 -13.37
CA LEU A 83 8.65 2.98 -11.91
C LEU A 83 9.89 2.21 -11.45
N ILE A 84 10.24 1.12 -12.13
CA ILE A 84 11.44 0.33 -11.85
C ILE A 84 12.71 1.11 -12.22
N GLU A 85 12.75 1.70 -13.41
CA GLU A 85 13.90 2.49 -13.90
C GLU A 85 14.21 3.68 -12.98
N HIS A 86 13.18 4.31 -12.42
CA HIS A 86 13.31 5.45 -11.49
C HIS A 86 13.47 5.00 -10.02
N LYS A 87 13.63 3.70 -9.75
CA LYS A 87 13.80 3.11 -8.41
C LYS A 87 12.66 3.44 -7.45
N LEU A 88 11.46 3.63 -7.98
CA LEU A 88 10.23 3.86 -7.23
C LEU A 88 9.51 2.54 -6.88
N LEU A 89 9.78 1.50 -7.66
CA LEU A 89 9.27 0.15 -7.50
C LEU A 89 10.40 -0.83 -7.77
N THR A 90 10.46 -1.92 -7.02
CA THR A 90 11.41 -3.00 -7.31
C THR A 90 10.84 -3.89 -8.42
N PRO A 91 11.69 -4.64 -9.15
CA PRO A 91 11.22 -5.59 -10.16
C PRO A 91 10.69 -6.91 -9.55
N ASP A 92 10.40 -6.94 -8.24
CA ASP A 92 9.89 -8.13 -7.56
C ASP A 92 8.36 -8.26 -7.73
N ALA A 93 7.88 -9.48 -7.94
CA ALA A 93 6.46 -9.73 -8.18
C ALA A 93 5.57 -9.32 -6.99
N GLN A 94 6.06 -9.49 -5.75
CA GLN A 94 5.33 -9.12 -4.53
C GLN A 94 5.20 -7.61 -4.40
N ASP A 95 6.27 -6.87 -4.66
CA ASP A 95 6.26 -5.41 -4.58
C ASP A 95 5.36 -4.79 -5.67
N ILE A 96 5.41 -5.34 -6.89
CA ILE A 96 4.50 -4.94 -7.98
C ILE A 96 3.06 -5.26 -7.59
N ALA A 97 2.77 -6.46 -7.07
CA ALA A 97 1.44 -6.83 -6.61
C ALA A 97 0.92 -5.91 -5.51
N GLN A 98 1.75 -5.57 -4.52
CA GLN A 98 1.38 -4.65 -3.44
C GLN A 98 1.09 -3.24 -3.97
N PHE A 99 1.87 -2.77 -4.95
CA PHE A 99 1.62 -1.50 -5.62
C PHE A 99 0.26 -1.50 -6.34
N LEU A 100 -0.05 -2.56 -7.08
CA LEU A 100 -1.32 -2.72 -7.77
C LEU A 100 -2.50 -2.84 -6.79
N TYR A 101 -2.32 -3.58 -5.68
CA TYR A 101 -3.35 -3.80 -4.67
C TYR A 101 -3.69 -2.52 -3.90
N LYS A 102 -2.69 -1.69 -3.56
CA LYS A 102 -2.93 -0.36 -2.99
C LYS A 102 -3.74 0.52 -3.95
N GLY A 103 -3.48 0.43 -5.26
CA GLY A 103 -4.31 1.02 -6.30
C GLY A 103 -4.39 2.56 -6.30
N GLU A 104 -3.56 3.26 -5.52
CA GLU A 104 -3.59 4.71 -5.40
C GLU A 104 -3.28 5.40 -6.73
N GLY A 105 -4.27 6.10 -7.29
CA GLY A 105 -4.15 6.79 -8.57
C GLY A 105 -4.07 5.86 -9.80
N LEU A 106 -4.36 4.57 -9.65
CA LEU A 106 -4.34 3.59 -10.73
C LEU A 106 -5.74 3.34 -11.30
N ASN A 107 -5.81 3.17 -12.61
CA ASN A 107 -7.02 2.78 -13.30
C ASN A 107 -7.25 1.27 -13.13
N LYS A 108 -8.38 0.88 -12.55
CA LYS A 108 -8.76 -0.53 -12.32
C LYS A 108 -8.80 -1.37 -13.60
N THR A 109 -9.10 -0.78 -14.75
CA THR A 109 -9.01 -1.45 -16.06
C THR A 109 -7.57 -1.70 -16.45
N ALA A 110 -6.66 -0.74 -16.24
CA ALA A 110 -5.23 -0.92 -16.48
C ALA A 110 -4.62 -2.01 -15.59
N ILE A 111 -5.04 -2.08 -14.31
CA ILE A 111 -4.68 -3.17 -13.40
C ILE A 111 -5.13 -4.52 -13.97
N GLY A 112 -6.41 -4.63 -14.38
CA GLY A 112 -6.94 -5.85 -14.99
C GLY A 112 -6.19 -6.26 -16.26
N THR A 113 -5.84 -5.30 -17.13
CA THR A 113 -5.05 -5.56 -18.33
C THR A 113 -3.69 -6.17 -17.98
N TYR A 114 -2.96 -5.59 -17.02
CA TYR A 114 -1.63 -6.05 -16.61
C TYR A 114 -1.66 -7.43 -15.94
N LEU A 115 -2.57 -7.63 -14.97
CA LEU A 115 -2.73 -8.91 -14.27
C LEU A 115 -3.20 -10.03 -15.20
N GLY A 116 -3.90 -9.67 -16.28
CA GLY A 116 -4.38 -10.60 -17.28
C GLY A 116 -3.35 -10.99 -18.33
N GLU A 117 -2.14 -10.43 -18.34
CA GLU A 117 -1.13 -10.83 -19.33
C GLU A 117 -0.60 -12.25 -19.10
N ARG A 118 -0.02 -12.84 -20.14
CA ARG A 118 0.49 -14.23 -20.13
C ARG A 118 1.99 -14.32 -19.80
N ASP A 119 2.67 -13.18 -19.69
CA ASP A 119 4.10 -13.16 -19.47
C ASP A 119 4.42 -13.70 -18.06
N PRO A 120 5.55 -14.41 -17.87
CA PRO A 120 5.85 -15.10 -16.61
C PRO A 120 5.81 -14.20 -15.37
N ILE A 121 6.28 -12.95 -15.50
CA ILE A 121 6.24 -11.97 -14.41
C ILE A 121 4.80 -11.58 -14.08
N ASN A 122 3.93 -11.38 -15.07
CA ASN A 122 2.53 -11.02 -14.85
C ASN A 122 1.76 -12.15 -14.15
N LEU A 123 2.07 -13.41 -14.48
CA LEU A 123 1.49 -14.57 -13.78
C LEU A 123 1.93 -14.63 -12.31
N GLN A 124 3.21 -14.36 -12.03
CA GLN A 124 3.71 -14.27 -10.65
C GLN A 124 3.09 -13.10 -9.89
N VAL A 125 2.95 -11.94 -10.54
CA VAL A 125 2.28 -10.76 -9.96
C VAL A 125 0.81 -11.07 -9.70
N LEU A 126 0.10 -11.76 -10.60
CA LEU A 126 -1.28 -12.18 -10.39
C LEU A 126 -1.40 -13.06 -9.15
N GLN A 127 -0.55 -14.08 -9.01
CA GLN A 127 -0.53 -14.93 -7.83
C GLN A 127 -0.30 -14.11 -6.55
N ALA A 128 0.74 -13.27 -6.52
CA ALA A 128 1.04 -12.40 -5.38
C ALA A 128 -0.11 -11.42 -5.07
N PHE A 129 -0.76 -10.87 -6.10
CA PHE A 129 -1.89 -9.95 -5.96
C PHE A 129 -3.11 -10.63 -5.34
N VAL A 130 -3.40 -11.88 -5.74
CA VAL A 130 -4.46 -12.68 -5.12
C VAL A 130 -4.08 -13.05 -3.70
N ASP A 131 -2.80 -13.30 -3.41
CA ASP A 131 -2.31 -13.57 -2.06
C ASP A 131 -2.44 -12.38 -1.10
N CYS A 132 -2.43 -11.14 -1.61
CA CYS A 132 -2.77 -9.93 -0.83
C CYS A 132 -4.22 -9.91 -0.32
N HIS A 133 -5.11 -10.75 -0.86
CA HIS A 133 -6.50 -10.82 -0.43
C HIS A 133 -6.69 -11.80 0.74
N GLU A 134 -7.33 -11.30 1.79
CA GLU A 134 -7.73 -12.10 2.95
C GLU A 134 -9.13 -12.70 2.72
N PHE A 135 -9.19 -13.95 2.26
CA PHE A 135 -10.46 -14.65 2.01
C PHE A 135 -10.92 -15.55 3.15
N ALA A 136 -10.13 -15.70 4.22
CA ALA A 136 -10.47 -16.57 5.34
C ALA A 136 -11.77 -16.11 6.01
N ASN A 137 -12.66 -17.05 6.32
CA ASN A 137 -13.98 -16.80 6.94
C ASN A 137 -14.97 -15.98 6.09
N LEU A 138 -14.65 -15.73 4.83
CA LEU A 138 -15.59 -15.12 3.88
C LEU A 138 -16.28 -16.22 3.08
N ASN A 139 -17.58 -16.03 2.80
CA ASN A 139 -18.25 -16.84 1.80
C ASN A 139 -17.79 -16.46 0.37
N LEU A 140 -18.11 -17.31 -0.61
CA LEU A 140 -17.62 -17.14 -1.98
C LEU A 140 -18.04 -15.79 -2.59
N VAL A 141 -19.26 -15.33 -2.35
CA VAL A 141 -19.74 -14.02 -2.86
C VAL A 141 -19.00 -12.87 -2.21
N GLN A 142 -18.74 -12.91 -0.91
CA GLN A 142 -17.97 -11.88 -0.22
C GLN A 142 -16.54 -11.80 -0.77
N ALA A 143 -15.88 -12.94 -0.91
CA ALA A 143 -14.54 -13.02 -1.49
C ALA A 143 -14.51 -12.52 -2.94
N LEU A 144 -15.48 -12.92 -3.78
CA LEU A 144 -15.63 -12.44 -5.16
C LEU A 144 -15.82 -10.93 -5.22
N ARG A 145 -16.67 -10.37 -4.35
CA ARG A 145 -16.90 -8.92 -4.29
C ARG A 145 -15.61 -8.18 -3.95
N GLN A 146 -14.85 -8.66 -2.96
CA GLN A 146 -13.58 -8.06 -2.58
C GLN A 146 -12.57 -8.13 -3.73
N PHE A 147 -12.44 -9.31 -4.35
CA PHE A 147 -11.53 -9.54 -5.47
C PHE A 147 -11.86 -8.64 -6.67
N LEU A 148 -13.11 -8.66 -7.12
CA LEU A 148 -13.59 -7.88 -8.28
C LEU A 148 -13.76 -6.37 -7.97
N TRP A 149 -13.60 -5.96 -6.71
CA TRP A 149 -13.52 -4.54 -6.37
C TRP A 149 -12.13 -3.97 -6.66
N SER A 150 -11.07 -4.78 -6.58
CA SER A 150 -9.69 -4.32 -6.69
C SER A 150 -9.27 -3.97 -8.14
N PHE A 151 -9.88 -4.60 -9.15
CA PHE A 151 -9.61 -4.34 -10.57
C PHE A 151 -10.89 -4.50 -11.43
N ARG A 152 -10.81 -4.23 -12.73
CA ARG A 152 -11.89 -4.57 -13.70
C ARG A 152 -11.47 -5.77 -14.53
N LEU A 153 -12.36 -6.77 -14.61
CA LEU A 153 -12.12 -7.94 -15.45
C LEU A 153 -11.88 -7.52 -16.91
N PRO A 154 -10.85 -8.09 -17.57
CA PRO A 154 -10.65 -7.93 -19.00
C PRO A 154 -11.81 -8.51 -19.81
N GLY A 155 -11.91 -8.13 -21.09
CA GLY A 155 -12.96 -8.65 -21.98
C GLY A 155 -12.59 -10.00 -22.61
N GLU A 156 -11.30 -10.34 -22.65
CA GLU A 156 -10.79 -11.54 -23.28
C GLU A 156 -10.97 -12.76 -22.37
N ALA A 157 -11.68 -13.78 -22.84
CA ALA A 157 -12.02 -14.98 -22.07
C ALA A 157 -10.81 -15.64 -21.41
N GLN A 158 -9.68 -15.74 -22.13
CA GLN A 158 -8.44 -16.35 -21.62
C GLN A 158 -7.82 -15.57 -20.45
N LYS A 159 -8.03 -14.25 -20.37
CA LYS A 159 -7.52 -13.43 -19.26
C LYS A 159 -8.41 -13.59 -18.03
N ILE A 160 -9.73 -13.59 -18.23
CA ILE A 160 -10.71 -13.87 -17.17
C ILE A 160 -10.43 -15.25 -16.57
N ASP A 161 -10.25 -16.26 -17.41
CA ASP A 161 -9.97 -17.63 -17.03
C ASP A 161 -8.81 -17.73 -16.03
N ARG A 162 -7.63 -17.20 -16.39
CA ARG A 162 -6.45 -17.15 -15.50
C ARG A 162 -6.73 -16.49 -14.15
N MET A 163 -7.43 -15.37 -14.15
CA MET A 163 -7.75 -14.63 -12.93
C MET A 163 -8.67 -15.44 -12.02
N MET A 164 -9.67 -16.09 -12.60
CA MET A 164 -10.65 -16.87 -11.86
C MET A 164 -10.07 -18.19 -11.35
N GLU A 165 -9.17 -18.84 -12.09
CA GLU A 165 -8.41 -20.00 -11.61
C GLU A 165 -7.55 -19.65 -10.40
N THR A 166 -6.81 -18.53 -10.48
CA THR A 166 -5.95 -18.07 -9.38
C THR A 166 -6.79 -17.70 -8.14
N PHE A 167 -7.90 -17.00 -8.36
CA PHE A 167 -8.87 -16.69 -7.30
C PHE A 167 -9.42 -17.95 -6.63
N ALA A 168 -9.90 -18.92 -7.41
CA ALA A 168 -10.47 -20.15 -6.88
C ALA A 168 -9.45 -20.96 -6.06
N SER A 169 -8.22 -21.05 -6.56
CA SER A 169 -7.11 -21.70 -5.85
C SER A 169 -6.86 -21.05 -4.49
N ARG A 170 -6.77 -19.72 -4.46
CA ARG A 170 -6.58 -18.97 -3.20
C ARG A 170 -7.77 -19.14 -2.26
N TYR A 171 -9.00 -19.04 -2.75
CA TYR A 171 -10.20 -19.15 -1.91
C TYR A 171 -10.26 -20.52 -1.21
N CYS A 172 -10.00 -21.61 -1.95
CA CYS A 172 -9.95 -22.96 -1.40
C CYS A 172 -8.82 -23.12 -0.37
N LEU A 173 -7.66 -22.49 -0.61
CA LEU A 173 -6.55 -22.49 0.35
C LEU A 173 -6.92 -21.78 1.66
N CYS A 174 -7.61 -20.65 1.58
CA CYS A 174 -8.06 -19.89 2.75
C CYS A 174 -9.25 -20.52 3.49
N ASN A 175 -10.06 -21.33 2.79
CA ASN A 175 -11.29 -21.91 3.33
C ASN A 175 -11.33 -23.43 3.10
N PRO A 176 -10.47 -24.20 3.77
CA PRO A 176 -10.39 -25.65 3.58
C PRO A 176 -11.71 -26.32 3.98
N GLY A 177 -12.18 -27.25 3.14
CA GLY A 177 -13.40 -28.02 3.38
C GLY A 177 -14.70 -27.37 2.93
N VAL A 178 -14.69 -26.13 2.42
CA VAL A 178 -15.89 -25.50 1.83
C VAL A 178 -16.26 -26.13 0.49
N PHE A 179 -15.27 -26.43 -0.35
CA PHE A 179 -15.43 -27.08 -1.65
C PHE A 179 -14.58 -28.35 -1.71
N GLN A 180 -15.04 -29.38 -2.45
CA GLN A 180 -14.28 -30.61 -2.64
C GLN A 180 -13.07 -30.43 -3.57
N SER A 181 -13.15 -29.50 -4.53
CA SER A 181 -12.06 -29.18 -5.45
C SER A 181 -12.05 -27.70 -5.82
N THR A 182 -10.91 -27.23 -6.29
CA THR A 182 -10.76 -25.89 -6.89
C THR A 182 -11.67 -25.71 -8.10
N ASP A 183 -11.89 -26.76 -8.89
CA ASP A 183 -12.79 -26.73 -10.05
C ASP A 183 -14.22 -26.39 -9.65
N THR A 184 -14.73 -26.94 -8.54
CA THR A 184 -16.06 -26.61 -8.01
C THR A 184 -16.15 -25.12 -7.65
N CYS A 185 -15.12 -24.58 -6.97
CA CYS A 185 -15.06 -23.16 -6.62
C CYS A 185 -15.02 -22.28 -7.87
N TYR A 186 -14.23 -22.66 -8.87
CA TYR A 186 -14.09 -21.97 -10.14
C TYR A 186 -15.42 -21.93 -10.91
N VAL A 187 -16.06 -23.10 -11.11
CA VAL A 187 -17.33 -23.21 -11.85
C VAL A 187 -18.41 -22.39 -11.15
N LEU A 188 -18.54 -22.52 -9.82
CA LEU A 188 -19.53 -21.76 -9.07
C LEU A 188 -19.26 -20.24 -9.15
N SER A 189 -17.99 -19.82 -9.14
CA SER A 189 -17.64 -18.40 -9.28
C SER A 189 -18.10 -17.83 -10.63
N PHE A 190 -17.91 -18.57 -11.73
CA PHE A 190 -18.44 -18.18 -13.04
C PHE A 190 -19.97 -18.15 -13.05
N SER A 191 -20.62 -19.16 -12.46
CA SER A 191 -22.08 -19.20 -12.32
C SER A 191 -22.62 -17.96 -11.59
N ILE A 192 -21.93 -17.49 -10.54
CA ILE A 192 -22.31 -16.27 -9.80
C ILE A 192 -22.14 -15.01 -10.66
N ILE A 193 -21.03 -14.88 -11.39
CA ILE A 193 -20.78 -13.75 -12.29
C ILE A 193 -21.83 -13.70 -13.41
N MET A 194 -22.18 -14.85 -13.98
CA MET A 194 -23.24 -14.99 -14.98
C MET A 194 -24.61 -14.63 -14.40
N LEU A 195 -24.93 -15.13 -13.19
CA LEU A 195 -26.18 -14.82 -12.50
C LEU A 195 -26.35 -13.31 -12.29
N ASN A 196 -25.29 -12.62 -11.84
CA ASN A 196 -25.31 -11.16 -11.67
C ASN A 196 -25.66 -10.44 -12.98
N THR A 197 -25.08 -10.89 -14.09
CA THR A 197 -25.42 -10.36 -15.42
C THR A 197 -26.89 -10.62 -15.76
N SER A 198 -27.41 -11.83 -15.51
CA SER A 198 -28.81 -12.18 -15.79
C SER A 198 -29.82 -11.40 -14.94
N LEU A 199 -29.49 -11.11 -13.67
CA LEU A 199 -30.40 -10.43 -12.75
C LEU A 199 -30.43 -8.91 -12.95
N HIS A 200 -29.29 -8.29 -13.28
CA HIS A 200 -29.13 -6.83 -13.26
C HIS A 200 -28.95 -6.17 -14.63
N ASN A 201 -28.66 -6.92 -15.70
CA ASN A 201 -28.59 -6.35 -17.04
C ASN A 201 -30.00 -6.13 -17.61
N PRO A 202 -30.43 -4.88 -17.88
CA PRO A 202 -31.79 -4.61 -18.39
C PRO A 202 -32.06 -5.22 -19.76
N ASN A 203 -31.03 -5.62 -20.51
CA ASN A 203 -31.17 -6.30 -21.79
C ASN A 203 -31.54 -7.78 -21.64
N VAL A 204 -31.38 -8.37 -20.45
CA VAL A 204 -31.78 -9.75 -20.15
C VAL A 204 -33.22 -9.77 -19.67
N ARG A 205 -34.11 -10.39 -20.45
CA ARG A 205 -35.55 -10.46 -20.16
C ARG A 205 -35.93 -11.59 -19.21
N ASP A 206 -35.18 -12.70 -19.25
CA ASP A 206 -35.43 -13.89 -18.45
C ASP A 206 -34.52 -13.90 -17.22
N ARG A 207 -35.10 -13.59 -16.06
CA ARG A 207 -34.38 -13.59 -14.78
C ARG A 207 -34.58 -14.96 -14.12
N PRO A 208 -33.53 -15.78 -13.98
CA PRO A 208 -33.67 -17.11 -13.43
C PRO A 208 -34.14 -17.03 -11.96
N PRO A 209 -35.20 -17.76 -11.57
CA PRO A 209 -35.55 -17.91 -10.16
C PRO A 209 -34.49 -18.74 -9.44
N PHE A 210 -34.50 -18.70 -8.10
CA PHE A 210 -33.53 -19.39 -7.26
C PHE A 210 -33.43 -20.89 -7.58
N GLU A 211 -34.58 -21.55 -7.79
CA GLU A 211 -34.65 -22.98 -8.10
C GLU A 211 -33.93 -23.32 -9.41
N ARG A 212 -33.96 -22.40 -10.39
CA ARG A 212 -33.22 -22.56 -11.65
C ARG A 212 -31.72 -22.43 -11.42
N PHE A 213 -31.29 -21.50 -10.57
CA PHE A 213 -29.88 -21.38 -10.19
C PHE A 213 -29.37 -22.64 -9.48
N VAL A 214 -30.17 -23.22 -8.58
CA VAL A 214 -29.85 -24.50 -7.93
C VAL A 214 -29.75 -25.62 -8.96
N SER A 215 -30.72 -25.72 -9.88
CA SER A 215 -30.70 -26.74 -10.94
C SER A 215 -29.50 -26.61 -11.88
N MET A 216 -29.05 -25.38 -12.18
CA MET A 216 -27.89 -25.14 -13.05
C MET A 216 -26.56 -25.55 -12.42
N ASN A 217 -26.50 -25.61 -11.09
CA ASN A 217 -25.29 -25.97 -10.33
C ASN A 217 -25.38 -27.36 -9.69
N ARG A 218 -26.29 -28.24 -10.15
CA ARG A 218 -26.32 -29.63 -9.67
C ARG A 218 -25.10 -30.42 -10.16
N GLY A 219 -24.57 -31.29 -9.31
CA GLY A 219 -23.45 -32.16 -9.63
C GLY A 219 -22.07 -31.49 -9.74
N ILE A 220 -21.95 -30.17 -9.54
CA ILE A 220 -20.67 -29.45 -9.72
C ILE A 220 -19.64 -29.76 -8.63
N ASN A 221 -20.05 -30.38 -7.52
CA ASN A 221 -19.19 -30.74 -6.40
C ASN A 221 -18.67 -32.18 -6.56
N GLY A 222 -17.86 -32.43 -7.59
CA GLY A 222 -17.31 -33.77 -7.87
C GLY A 222 -18.38 -34.82 -8.21
N GLY A 223 -19.48 -34.40 -8.83
CA GLY A 223 -20.65 -35.24 -9.11
C GLY A 223 -21.76 -35.18 -8.06
N SER A 224 -21.51 -34.51 -6.93
CA SER A 224 -22.51 -34.24 -5.87
C SER A 224 -23.06 -32.81 -5.96
N ASP A 225 -24.17 -32.55 -5.27
CA ASP A 225 -24.76 -31.22 -5.16
C ASP A 225 -24.09 -30.41 -4.03
N LEU A 226 -24.09 -29.07 -4.18
CA LEU A 226 -23.71 -28.16 -3.10
C LEU A 226 -24.88 -27.94 -2.13
N PRO A 227 -24.61 -27.68 -0.84
CA PRO A 227 -25.65 -27.30 0.12
C PRO A 227 -26.48 -26.11 -0.39
N GLU A 228 -27.80 -26.22 -0.32
CA GLU A 228 -28.72 -25.18 -0.83
C GLU A 228 -28.50 -23.82 -0.15
N GLU A 229 -28.11 -23.82 1.12
CA GLU A 229 -27.76 -22.60 1.86
C GLU A 229 -26.59 -21.84 1.22
N GLN A 230 -25.55 -22.55 0.77
CA GLN A 230 -24.42 -21.92 0.07
C GLN A 230 -24.85 -21.29 -1.25
N LEU A 231 -25.77 -21.93 -1.97
CA LEU A 231 -26.34 -21.39 -3.21
C LEU A 231 -27.28 -20.22 -2.95
N ARG A 232 -28.01 -20.23 -1.84
CA ARG A 232 -28.96 -19.18 -1.45
C ARG A 232 -28.25 -17.89 -1.04
N VAL A 233 -27.09 -17.99 -0.40
CA VAL A 233 -26.23 -16.83 -0.11
C VAL A 233 -25.62 -16.26 -1.40
N ALA A 234 -25.58 -17.06 -2.48
CA ALA A 234 -24.98 -16.68 -3.74
C ALA A 234 -25.92 -15.98 -4.75
N ALA A 235 -27.24 -16.09 -4.54
CA ALA A 235 -28.30 -15.56 -5.40
C ALA A 235 -28.99 -14.32 -4.79
#